data_AF-A0A8X6H668-F1
#
_entry.id   AF-A0A8X6H668-F1
#
_cell.length_a   1.000
_cell.length_b   1.000
_cell.length_c   1.000
_cell.angle_alpha   90.00
_cell.angle_beta   90.00
_cell.angle_gamma   90.00
#
_symmetry.space_group_name_H-M   'P 1'
#
loop_
_entity.id
_entity.type
_entity.pdbx_description
1 polymer ?
#
loop_
_entity_poly.entity_id
_entity_poly.type
_entity_poly.pdbx_seq_one_letter_code
_entity_poly.pdbx_strand_id
1 'polypeptide(L)'
;MLPFLFIGDEAFPLKSNLMRPYSGVALSKDKAIFNYRPSRARRCVENAFGIMASRFRIFRKPLVSSLETSTFTIAAAVCLHNFIKSAKEVGPSCERKYCPLDFADKMSPDGYINDGRWRTEEALAINNRTGINSRQAEETKRTLQNYFCHEGATAWQDAHIAKNGKK
;
A
#
# COMPACT_ATOMS: atom_id res chain seq x y z
N MET A 1 -4.17 23.03 10.40
CA MET A 1 -4.82 21.69 10.53
C MET A 1 -4.69 20.97 9.21
N LEU A 2 -4.22 19.72 9.19
CA LEU A 2 -4.13 18.92 7.96
C LEU A 2 -5.47 18.23 7.67
N PRO A 3 -5.98 18.24 6.43
CA PRO A 3 -7.24 17.60 6.09
C PRO A 3 -7.14 16.07 6.07
N PHE A 4 -8.26 15.38 6.26
CA PHE A 4 -8.36 13.94 6.02
C PHE A 4 -8.39 13.67 4.51
N LEU A 5 -7.54 12.74 4.05
CA LEU A 5 -7.28 12.53 2.63
C LEU A 5 -7.21 11.04 2.32
N PHE A 6 -7.74 10.66 1.15
CA PHE A 6 -7.48 9.36 0.56
C PHE A 6 -6.07 9.33 -0.04
N ILE A 7 -5.46 8.14 -0.03
CA ILE A 7 -4.15 7.90 -0.63
C ILE A 7 -4.35 7.07 -1.89
N GLY A 8 -3.98 7.65 -3.02
CA GLY A 8 -3.95 7.00 -4.31
C GLY A 8 -2.53 6.61 -4.72
N ASP A 9 -2.48 5.68 -5.65
CA ASP A 9 -1.33 5.44 -6.52
C ASP A 9 -1.20 6.58 -7.57
N GLU A 10 -0.06 6.66 -8.24
CA GLU A 10 0.23 7.52 -9.38
C GLU A 10 -0.84 7.43 -10.48
N ALA A 11 -1.45 6.25 -10.66
CA ALA A 11 -2.55 5.99 -11.59
C ALA A 11 -3.82 6.85 -11.34
N PHE A 12 -4.01 7.35 -10.13
CA PHE A 12 -5.19 8.15 -9.78
C PHE A 12 -4.97 9.63 -10.10
N PRO A 13 -6.04 10.42 -10.33
CA PRO A 13 -5.94 11.87 -10.41
C PRO A 13 -5.63 12.51 -9.05
N LEU A 14 -4.88 13.61 -9.05
CA LEU A 14 -4.69 14.42 -7.84
C LEU A 14 -5.97 15.25 -7.58
N LYS A 15 -6.64 15.01 -6.45
CA LYS A 15 -7.85 15.75 -6.03
C LYS A 15 -7.67 16.37 -4.66
N SER A 16 -8.52 17.33 -4.29
CA SER A 16 -8.50 17.95 -2.95
C SER A 16 -8.65 16.93 -1.81
N ASN A 17 -9.29 15.79 -2.07
CA ASN A 17 -9.49 14.69 -1.14
C ASN A 17 -8.69 13.41 -1.46
N LEU A 18 -7.87 13.41 -2.53
CA LEU A 18 -7.11 12.24 -2.97
C LEU A 18 -5.68 12.64 -3.33
N MET A 19 -4.73 12.23 -2.50
CA MET A 19 -3.31 12.49 -2.69
C MET A 19 -2.64 11.33 -3.42
N ARG A 20 -1.83 11.66 -4.43
CA ARG A 20 -0.98 10.71 -5.16
C ARG A 20 0.51 11.10 -5.06
N PRO A 21 1.45 10.17 -5.29
CA PRO A 21 2.87 10.46 -5.34
C PRO A 21 3.21 11.55 -6.36
N TYR A 22 4.35 12.23 -6.19
CA TYR A 22 4.98 12.97 -7.27
C TYR A 22 5.44 12.01 -8.37
N SER A 23 5.03 12.29 -9.60
CA SER A 23 5.46 11.58 -10.81
C SER A 23 6.87 12.00 -11.23
N GLY A 24 7.52 11.12 -12.00
CA GLY A 24 8.81 11.39 -12.65
C GLY A 24 9.98 10.66 -12.02
N VAL A 25 11.12 10.72 -12.72
CA VAL A 25 12.40 10.13 -12.31
C VAL A 25 13.26 11.19 -11.64
N ALA A 26 14.18 10.80 -10.73
CA ALA A 26 15.11 11.70 -10.04
C ALA A 26 14.40 12.83 -9.25
N LEU A 27 13.52 12.45 -8.33
CA LEU A 27 12.82 13.39 -7.47
C LEU A 27 13.78 14.11 -6.51
N SER A 28 13.49 15.37 -6.21
CA SER A 28 14.17 16.10 -5.13
C SER A 28 13.96 15.38 -3.79
N LYS A 29 14.90 15.58 -2.85
CA LYS A 29 14.86 14.97 -1.51
C LYS A 29 13.47 15.08 -0.86
N ASP A 30 12.89 16.28 -0.85
CA ASP A 30 11.59 16.53 -0.23
C ASP A 30 10.44 15.80 -0.92
N LYS A 31 10.46 15.73 -2.26
CA LYS A 31 9.47 14.97 -3.04
C LYS A 31 9.62 13.47 -2.80
N ALA A 32 10.85 12.99 -2.62
CA ALA A 32 11.13 11.60 -2.29
C ALA A 32 10.67 11.25 -0.86
N ILE A 33 10.92 12.14 0.12
CA ILE A 33 10.36 12.03 1.48
C ILE A 33 8.85 11.99 1.42
N PHE A 34 8.22 12.91 0.68
CA PHE A 34 6.78 12.90 0.49
C PHE A 34 6.31 11.57 -0.09
N ASN A 35 6.83 11.10 -1.23
CA ASN A 35 6.39 9.86 -1.87
C ASN A 35 6.51 8.63 -0.97
N TYR A 36 7.54 8.60 -0.12
CA TYR A 36 7.74 7.50 0.81
C TYR A 36 6.62 7.40 1.85
N ARG A 37 6.06 8.51 2.35
CA ARG A 37 5.05 8.49 3.42
C ARG A 37 3.73 7.83 3.00
N PRO A 38 3.04 8.24 1.91
CA PRO A 38 1.85 7.56 1.43
C PRO A 38 2.14 6.14 0.97
N SER A 39 3.33 5.86 0.42
CA SER A 39 3.71 4.49 0.06
C SER A 39 3.74 3.57 1.29
N ARG A 40 4.25 4.04 2.42
CA ARG A 40 4.15 3.30 3.69
C ARG A 40 2.71 3.07 4.13
N ALA A 41 1.83 4.06 4.00
CA ALA A 41 0.44 3.90 4.38
C ALA A 41 -0.28 2.88 3.48
N ARG A 42 -0.01 2.89 2.16
CA ARG A 42 -0.60 1.94 1.20
C ARG A 42 -0.19 0.49 1.46
N ARG A 43 0.97 0.23 2.07
CA ARG A 43 1.45 -1.14 2.36
C ARG A 43 0.48 -1.98 3.18
N CYS A 44 -0.31 -1.37 4.07
CA CYS A 44 -1.33 -2.12 4.82
C CYS A 44 -2.38 -2.71 3.87
N VAL A 45 -2.80 -1.91 2.88
CA VAL A 45 -3.78 -2.30 1.87
C VAL A 45 -3.18 -3.30 0.88
N GLU A 46 -1.93 -3.07 0.44
CA GLU A 46 -1.18 -3.99 -0.42
C GLU A 46 -1.00 -5.37 0.24
N ASN A 47 -0.60 -5.41 1.51
CA ASN A 47 -0.50 -6.65 2.28
C ASN A 47 -1.83 -7.40 2.31
N ALA A 48 -2.93 -6.70 2.57
CA ALA A 48 -4.25 -7.34 2.64
C ALA A 48 -4.63 -7.98 1.29
N PHE A 49 -4.50 -7.24 0.19
CA PHE A 49 -4.80 -7.77 -1.15
C PHE A 49 -3.84 -8.88 -1.58
N GLY A 50 -2.54 -8.71 -1.32
CA GLY A 50 -1.50 -9.69 -1.60
C GLY A 50 -1.74 -11.02 -0.89
N ILE A 51 -2.06 -10.97 0.40
CA ILE A 51 -2.41 -12.15 1.19
C ILE A 51 -3.67 -12.81 0.63
N MET A 52 -4.72 -12.02 0.33
CA MET A 52 -5.95 -12.58 -0.24
C MET A 52 -5.72 -13.23 -1.61
N ALA A 53 -4.95 -12.61 -2.51
CA ALA A 53 -4.66 -13.18 -3.83
C ALA A 53 -3.76 -14.42 -3.76
N SER A 54 -2.81 -14.44 -2.81
CA SER A 54 -1.96 -15.61 -2.59
C SER A 54 -2.77 -16.79 -2.05
N ARG A 55 -3.71 -16.55 -1.11
CA ARG A 55 -4.53 -17.59 -0.46
C ARG A 55 -5.75 -18.02 -1.27
N PHE A 56 -6.40 -17.08 -1.94
CA PHE A 56 -7.58 -17.34 -2.75
C PHE A 56 -7.24 -17.10 -4.22
N ARG A 57 -6.89 -18.19 -4.91
CA ARG A 57 -6.46 -18.16 -6.33
C ARG A 57 -7.47 -17.49 -7.27
N ILE A 58 -8.74 -17.39 -6.87
CA ILE A 58 -9.78 -16.69 -7.63
C ILE A 58 -9.43 -15.21 -7.87
N PHE A 59 -8.70 -14.55 -6.97
CA PHE A 59 -8.29 -13.15 -7.13
C PHE A 59 -7.00 -12.97 -7.93
N ARG A 60 -6.38 -14.06 -8.41
CA ARG A 60 -5.20 -13.97 -9.29
C ARG A 60 -5.59 -13.64 -10.74
N LYS A 61 -6.87 -13.67 -11.06
CA LYS A 61 -7.42 -13.31 -12.37
C LYS A 61 -8.58 -12.34 -12.18
N PRO A 62 -8.91 -11.52 -13.19
CA PRO A 62 -10.13 -10.74 -13.18
C PRO A 62 -11.35 -11.63 -12.91
N LEU A 63 -12.25 -11.16 -12.04
CA LEU A 63 -13.49 -11.87 -11.74
C LEU A 63 -14.42 -11.77 -12.96
N VAL A 64 -14.58 -12.89 -13.67
CA VAL A 64 -15.53 -13.00 -14.80
C VAL A 64 -16.90 -13.39 -14.24
N SER A 65 -17.56 -12.45 -13.57
CA SER A 65 -18.90 -12.63 -13.00
C SER A 65 -19.66 -11.30 -12.93
N SER A 66 -20.94 -11.33 -12.54
CA SER A 66 -21.69 -10.09 -12.29
C SER A 66 -21.08 -9.30 -11.13
N LEU A 67 -21.41 -8.00 -11.06
CA LEU A 67 -20.97 -7.14 -9.95
C LEU A 67 -21.47 -7.68 -8.60
N GLU A 68 -22.70 -8.19 -8.57
CA GLU A 68 -23.31 -8.80 -7.39
C GLU A 68 -22.52 -10.03 -6.94
N THR A 69 -22.29 -10.99 -7.84
CA THR A 69 -21.52 -12.21 -7.53
C THR A 69 -20.09 -11.87 -7.11
N SER A 70 -19.45 -10.89 -7.76
CA SER A 70 -18.12 -10.42 -7.39
C SER A 70 -18.10 -9.83 -5.98
N THR A 71 -19.11 -9.05 -5.62
CA THR A 71 -19.26 -8.46 -4.28
C THR A 71 -19.40 -9.54 -3.21
N PHE A 72 -20.26 -10.54 -3.45
CA PHE A 72 -20.41 -11.67 -2.53
C PHE A 72 -19.14 -12.53 -2.44
N THR A 73 -18.44 -12.73 -3.56
CA THR A 73 -17.17 -13.46 -3.59
C THR A 73 -16.11 -12.79 -2.72
N ILE A 74 -15.98 -11.46 -2.84
CA ILE A 74 -15.05 -10.67 -2.03
C ILE A 74 -15.44 -10.73 -0.55
N ALA A 75 -16.73 -10.52 -0.23
CA ALA A 75 -17.22 -10.58 1.15
C ALA A 75 -17.00 -11.96 1.78
N ALA A 76 -17.31 -13.05 1.06
CA ALA A 76 -17.08 -14.41 1.51
C ALA A 76 -15.59 -14.68 1.78
N ALA A 77 -14.70 -14.23 0.90
CA ALA A 77 -13.26 -14.37 1.11
C ALA A 77 -12.75 -13.59 2.33
N VAL A 78 -13.26 -12.39 2.58
CA VAL A 78 -12.93 -11.59 3.78
C VAL A 78 -13.43 -12.28 5.05
N CYS A 79 -14.67 -12.75 5.06
CA CYS A 79 -15.23 -13.50 6.18
C CYS A 79 -14.40 -14.76 6.48
N LEU A 80 -14.06 -15.54 5.44
CA LEU A 80 -13.27 -16.75 5.59
C LEU A 80 -11.83 -16.44 6.05
N HIS A 81 -11.20 -15.39 5.51
CA HIS A 81 -9.90 -14.90 5.96
C HIS A 81 -9.91 -14.59 7.46
N ASN A 82 -10.90 -13.81 7.91
CA ASN A 82 -11.03 -13.42 9.31
C ASN A 82 -11.30 -14.64 10.21
N PHE A 83 -12.18 -15.54 9.77
CA PHE A 83 -12.47 -16.78 10.48
C PHE A 83 -11.20 -17.62 10.68
N ILE A 84 -10.44 -17.89 9.63
CA ILE A 84 -9.21 -18.68 9.70
C ILE A 84 -8.15 -17.99 10.56
N LYS A 85 -8.03 -16.66 10.50
CA LYS A 85 -7.12 -15.91 11.38
C LYS A 85 -7.56 -15.88 12.84
N SER A 86 -8.85 -15.94 13.11
CA SER A 86 -9.42 -15.93 14.47
C SER A 86 -9.35 -17.30 15.15
N ALA A 87 -9.44 -18.37 14.37
CA ALA A 87 -9.06 -19.69 14.81
C ALA A 87 -7.57 -19.60 15.13
N LYS A 88 -7.23 -19.52 16.44
CA LYS A 88 -5.86 -19.73 16.90
C LYS A 88 -5.33 -20.96 16.16
N GLU A 89 -4.07 -20.95 15.73
CA GLU A 89 -3.44 -22.15 15.16
C GLU A 89 -3.35 -23.22 16.26
N VAL A 90 -4.49 -23.83 16.61
CA VAL A 90 -4.66 -24.79 17.69
C VAL A 90 -4.26 -26.14 17.11
N GLY A 91 -2.96 -26.40 17.15
CA GLY A 91 -2.39 -27.68 16.78
C GLY A 91 -0.91 -27.67 17.11
N PRO A 92 -0.37 -28.61 17.90
CA PRO A 92 1.05 -28.70 18.24
C PRO A 92 1.99 -28.99 17.04
N SER A 93 1.53 -28.95 15.79
CA SER A 93 2.29 -29.51 14.66
C SER A 93 1.84 -29.04 13.27
N CYS A 94 1.06 -27.97 13.10
CA CYS A 94 0.71 -27.51 11.75
C CYS A 94 1.86 -26.69 11.12
N GLU A 95 2.71 -27.36 10.33
CA GLU A 95 3.71 -26.70 9.46
C GLU A 95 3.08 -25.68 8.49
N ARG A 96 1.76 -25.79 8.21
CA ARG A 96 1.03 -24.94 7.26
C ARG A 96 0.17 -23.89 7.96
N LYS A 97 0.86 -22.84 8.42
CA LYS A 97 0.24 -21.60 8.92
C LYS A 97 -0.50 -20.84 7.83
N TYR A 98 -1.68 -20.31 8.14
CA TYR A 98 -2.47 -19.50 7.17
C TYR A 98 -1.81 -18.14 6.88
N CYS A 99 -1.12 -17.55 7.85
CA CYS A 99 -0.34 -16.33 7.63
C CYS A 99 0.91 -16.38 8.51
N PRO A 100 1.96 -17.09 8.08
CA PRO A 100 3.21 -17.15 8.84
C PRO A 100 3.83 -15.76 8.99
N LEU A 101 4.73 -15.63 9.96
CA LEU A 101 5.31 -14.34 10.33
C LEU A 101 6.00 -13.63 9.16
N ASP A 102 6.62 -14.36 8.24
CA ASP A 102 7.31 -13.82 7.06
C ASP A 102 6.38 -13.64 5.84
N PHE A 103 5.07 -13.87 6.00
CA PHE A 103 4.16 -13.85 4.86
C PHE A 103 3.81 -12.45 4.41
N ALA A 104 3.53 -11.54 5.35
CA ALA A 104 3.22 -10.13 5.12
C ALA A 104 4.48 -9.26 5.18
N ASP A 105 4.47 -8.11 4.51
CA ASP A 105 5.58 -7.17 4.66
C ASP A 105 5.66 -6.68 6.10
N LYS A 106 6.89 -6.55 6.59
CA LYS A 106 7.17 -5.98 7.90
C LYS A 106 7.92 -4.67 7.80
N MET A 107 7.66 -3.81 8.77
CA MET A 107 8.47 -2.63 8.98
C MET A 107 9.33 -2.85 10.20
N SER A 108 10.63 -2.66 10.05
CA SER A 108 11.55 -2.64 11.17
C SER A 108 11.53 -1.26 11.85
N PRO A 109 11.90 -1.17 13.14
CA PRO A 109 11.86 0.08 13.90
C PRO A 109 12.70 1.23 13.31
N ASP A 110 13.74 0.87 12.56
CA ASP A 110 14.69 1.75 11.87
C ASP A 110 14.24 2.19 10.47
N GLY A 111 12.98 1.94 10.09
CA GLY A 111 12.44 2.44 8.83
C GLY A 111 12.52 1.48 7.66
N TYR A 112 13.16 0.31 7.80
CA TYR A 112 13.30 -0.62 6.69
C TYR A 112 12.06 -1.48 6.45
N ILE A 113 11.99 -1.95 5.21
CA ILE A 113 10.92 -2.77 4.69
C ILE A 113 11.50 -4.16 4.46
N ASN A 114 10.94 -5.15 5.15
CA ASN A 114 11.18 -6.55 4.86
C ASN A 114 9.99 -7.03 4.03
N ASP A 115 10.24 -7.38 2.78
CA ASP A 115 9.21 -7.85 1.86
C ASP A 115 8.64 -9.18 2.33
N GLY A 116 7.32 -9.29 2.32
CA GLY A 116 6.62 -10.52 2.66
C GLY A 116 6.66 -11.53 1.51
N ARG A 117 6.59 -12.82 1.85
CA ARG A 117 6.52 -13.90 0.85
C ARG A 117 5.35 -13.77 -0.14
N TRP A 118 4.28 -13.03 0.19
CA TRP A 118 3.18 -12.81 -0.76
C TRP A 118 3.63 -12.11 -2.04
N ARG A 119 4.73 -11.33 -2.01
CA ARG A 119 5.27 -10.58 -3.15
C ARG A 119 5.96 -11.43 -4.22
N THR A 120 6.19 -12.72 -3.99
CA THR A 120 6.81 -13.61 -4.99
C THR A 120 5.85 -13.99 -6.13
N GLU A 121 4.60 -13.54 -6.07
CA GLU A 121 3.55 -13.85 -7.02
C GLU A 121 3.25 -12.60 -7.88
N GLU A 122 3.07 -12.77 -9.20
CA GLU A 122 2.85 -11.67 -10.13
C GLU A 122 1.60 -10.85 -9.77
N ALA A 123 1.78 -9.54 -9.66
CA ALA A 123 0.69 -8.59 -9.46
C ALA A 123 -0.01 -8.26 -10.78
N LEU A 124 -1.32 -8.06 -10.74
CA LEU A 124 -2.09 -7.58 -11.88
C LEU A 124 -1.73 -6.12 -12.20
N ALA A 125 -1.37 -5.85 -13.44
CA ALA A 125 -1.11 -4.49 -13.92
C ALA A 125 -2.44 -3.72 -14.07
N ILE A 126 -2.54 -2.54 -13.46
CA ILE A 126 -3.68 -1.63 -13.60
C ILE A 126 -3.31 -0.54 -14.62
N ASN A 127 -4.16 -0.32 -15.62
CA ASN A 127 -3.93 0.65 -16.67
C ASN A 127 -4.21 2.09 -16.21
N ASN A 128 -3.30 3.01 -16.56
CA ASN A 128 -3.27 4.39 -16.10
C ASN A 128 -4.17 5.33 -16.91
N ARG A 129 -4.89 6.23 -16.22
CA ARG A 129 -5.49 7.43 -16.83
C ARG A 129 -5.06 8.66 -16.04
N THR A 130 -4.40 9.60 -16.71
CA THR A 130 -4.06 10.89 -16.12
C THR A 130 -5.28 11.82 -16.14
N GLY A 131 -5.66 12.34 -14.97
CA GLY A 131 -6.69 13.37 -14.85
C GLY A 131 -6.07 14.77 -14.70
N ILE A 132 -6.91 15.79 -14.91
CA ILE A 132 -6.54 17.20 -14.73
C ILE A 132 -6.42 17.51 -13.22
N ASN A 133 -5.30 18.12 -12.81
CA ASN A 133 -5.08 18.50 -11.41
C ASN A 133 -5.79 19.82 -11.09
N SER A 134 -6.40 19.91 -9.91
CA SER A 134 -6.87 21.19 -9.37
C SER A 134 -5.73 21.91 -8.63
N ARG A 135 -5.64 23.24 -8.79
CA ARG A 135 -4.68 24.10 -8.08
C ARG A 135 -4.72 23.89 -6.56
N GLN A 136 -5.93 23.78 -6.00
CA GLN A 136 -6.13 23.52 -4.56
C GLN A 136 -5.50 22.21 -4.10
N ALA A 137 -5.55 21.18 -4.96
CA ALA A 137 -4.99 19.87 -4.65
C ALA A 137 -3.45 19.90 -4.64
N GLU A 138 -2.83 20.71 -5.51
CA GLU A 138 -1.38 20.94 -5.51
C GLU A 138 -0.90 21.70 -4.28
N GLU A 139 -1.64 22.72 -3.84
CA GLU A 139 -1.35 23.47 -2.61
C GLU A 139 -1.44 22.58 -1.37
N THR A 140 -2.47 21.72 -1.30
CA THR A 140 -2.62 20.72 -0.24
C THR A 140 -1.43 19.75 -0.22
N LYS A 141 -1.02 19.26 -1.40
CA LYS A 141 0.13 18.37 -1.56
C LYS A 141 1.44 19.02 -1.10
N ARG A 142 1.67 20.29 -1.47
CA ARG A 142 2.83 21.07 -1.02
C ARG A 142 2.84 21.27 0.50
N THR A 143 1.68 21.56 1.09
CA THR A 143 1.52 21.71 2.54
C THR A 143 1.90 20.43 3.28
N LEU A 144 1.44 19.27 2.78
CA LEU A 144 1.82 17.97 3.32
C LEU A 144 3.30 17.64 3.15
N GLN A 145 3.87 17.94 1.98
CA GLN A 145 5.31 17.79 1.75
C GLN A 145 6.09 18.60 2.78
N ASN A 146 5.72 19.86 2.98
CA ASN A 146 6.38 20.73 3.95
C ASN A 146 6.29 20.17 5.37
N TYR A 147 5.10 19.70 5.77
CA TYR A 147 4.91 19.04 7.06
C TYR A 147 5.82 17.81 7.22
N PHE A 148 5.87 16.90 6.24
CA PHE A 148 6.71 15.69 6.33
C PHE A 148 8.22 15.97 6.36
N CYS A 149 8.65 17.11 5.80
CA CYS A 149 10.06 17.50 5.82
C CYS A 149 10.47 18.18 7.13
N HIS A 150 9.51 18.72 7.90
CA HIS A 150 9.77 19.49 9.12
C HIS A 150 9.08 18.87 10.33
N GLU A 151 7.92 19.38 10.74
CA GLU A 151 7.21 18.97 11.96
C GLU A 151 6.91 17.45 12.01
N GLY A 152 6.56 16.86 10.87
CA GLY A 152 6.30 15.43 10.71
C GLY A 152 7.53 14.59 10.38
N ALA A 153 8.73 15.16 10.41
CA ALA A 153 9.97 14.45 10.09
C ALA A 153 10.20 13.26 11.04
N THR A 154 10.76 12.17 10.49
CA THR A 154 11.13 10.99 11.30
C THR A 154 12.60 10.68 11.16
N ALA A 155 13.22 10.24 12.26
CA ALA A 155 14.67 10.01 12.35
C ALA A 155 15.27 9.14 11.23
N TRP A 156 14.50 8.18 10.70
CA TRP A 156 14.97 7.24 9.68
C TRP A 156 14.72 7.70 8.23
N GLN A 157 13.98 8.80 7.98
CA GLN A 157 13.51 9.12 6.62
C GLN A 157 14.66 9.51 5.69
N ASP A 158 15.64 10.26 6.19
CA ASP A 158 16.78 10.72 5.40
C ASP A 158 17.69 9.56 5.00
N ALA A 159 17.92 8.62 5.92
CA ALA A 159 18.67 7.41 5.65
C ALA A 159 17.99 6.55 4.57
N HIS A 160 16.65 6.46 4.60
CA HIS A 160 15.89 5.75 3.58
C HIS A 160 16.04 6.38 2.19
N ILE A 161 15.93 7.71 2.09
CA ILE A 161 16.08 8.41 0.80
C ILE A 161 17.50 8.32 0.26
N ALA A 162 18.52 8.48 1.11
CA ALA A 162 19.93 8.40 0.72
C ALA A 162 20.32 7.02 0.13
N LYS A 163 19.67 5.94 0.59
CA LYS A 163 19.90 4.58 0.09
C LYS A 163 19.21 4.31 -1.25
N ASN A 164 18.02 4.87 -1.47
CA ASN A 164 17.26 4.68 -2.70
C ASN A 164 17.64 5.64 -3.84
N GLY A 165 18.33 6.75 -3.54
CA GLY A 165 18.86 7.68 -4.56
C GLY A 165 20.16 7.22 -5.24
N LYS A 166 20.68 6.03 -4.91
CA LYS A 166 21.90 5.44 -5.50
C LYS A 166 21.63 4.34 -6.54
N LYS A 167 20.39 4.20 -6.99
CA LYS A 167 20.01 3.27 -8.08
C LYS A 167 19.87 4.01 -9.40
#